data_AF-A0A932VWA2-F1
#
_entry.id   AF-A0A932VWA2-F1
#
_cell.length_a   1.000
_cell.length_b   1.000
_cell.length_c   1.000
_cell.angle_alpha   90.00
_cell.angle_beta   90.00
_cell.angle_gamma   90.00
#
_symmetry.space_group_name_H-M   'P 1'
#
loop_
_entity.id
_entity.type
_entity.pdbx_description
1 polymer ?
#
loop_
_entity_poly.entity_id
_entity_poly.type
_entity_poly.pdbx_seq_one_letter_code
_entity_poly.pdbx_strand_id
1 'polypeptide(L)'
;MRRLTAIVLVLCLFPMLGCSPLEKQGRDVAAALSGSIVAAQTKYQATCTANPSQEICQVINRGVSGENALITAVESYCGWATTPAPPDPTAKCVPVKSAEAALQAAIANAATLTSQIKGAI
;
A
#
# COMPACT_ATOMS: atom_id res chain seq x y z
N MET A 1 20.35 -30.93 30.82
CA MET A 1 20.13 -29.48 30.99
C MET A 1 20.52 -28.60 29.79
N ARG A 2 21.11 -29.13 28.70
CA ARG A 2 21.56 -28.32 27.54
C ARG A 2 20.52 -28.10 26.42
N ARG A 3 19.38 -28.80 26.48
CA ARG A 3 18.33 -28.78 25.44
C ARG A 3 17.13 -27.88 25.77
N LEU A 4 16.97 -27.48 27.03
CA LEU A 4 15.89 -26.59 27.48
C LEU A 4 16.18 -25.11 27.23
N THR A 5 17.46 -24.72 27.22
CA THR A 5 17.89 -23.34 26.96
C THR A 5 17.72 -22.89 25.51
N ALA A 6 17.76 -23.81 24.54
CA ALA A 6 17.55 -23.48 23.13
C ALA A 6 16.07 -23.13 22.81
N ILE A 7 15.12 -23.79 23.49
CA ILE A 7 13.68 -23.59 23.26
C ILE A 7 13.23 -22.23 23.83
N VAL A 8 13.78 -21.82 24.97
CA VAL A 8 13.49 -20.52 25.59
C VAL A 8 14.04 -19.36 24.74
N LEU A 9 15.19 -19.54 24.08
CA LEU A 9 15.79 -18.50 23.25
C LEU A 9 15.01 -18.24 21.95
N VAL A 10 14.40 -19.28 21.36
CA VAL A 10 13.59 -19.17 20.13
C VAL A 10 12.23 -18.52 20.41
N LEU A 11 11.64 -18.73 21.59
CA LEU A 11 10.37 -18.09 21.97
C LEU A 11 10.50 -16.58 22.21
N CYS A 12 11.69 -16.10 22.60
CA CYS A 12 11.95 -14.67 22.84
C CYS A 12 12.21 -13.85 21.56
N LEU A 13 12.35 -14.50 20.39
CA LEU A 13 12.54 -13.81 19.10
C LEU A 13 11.23 -13.54 18.35
N PHE A 14 10.11 -14.14 18.77
CA PHE A 14 8.79 -13.91 18.16
C PHE A 14 8.19 -12.49 18.32
N PRO A 15 8.46 -11.70 19.38
CA PRO A 15 7.84 -10.38 19.51
C PRO A 15 8.47 -9.31 18.60
N MET A 16 9.55 -9.61 17.86
CA MET A 16 10.14 -8.68 16.88
C MET A 16 9.58 -8.85 15.45
N LEU A 17 8.68 -9.80 15.20
CA LEU A 17 7.78 -9.78 14.04
C LEU A 17 6.61 -8.81 14.28
N GLY A 18 6.86 -7.74 15.04
CA GLY A 18 5.94 -6.62 15.15
C GLY A 18 5.79 -5.99 13.78
N CYS A 19 4.81 -6.47 13.02
CA CYS A 19 4.30 -5.81 11.85
C CYS A 19 4.20 -4.32 12.18
N SER A 20 4.89 -3.48 11.41
CA SER A 20 4.66 -2.04 11.42
C SER A 20 3.14 -1.81 11.48
N PRO A 21 2.64 -0.84 12.26
CA PRO A 21 1.21 -0.55 12.30
C PRO A 21 0.65 -0.53 10.88
N LEU A 22 -0.53 -1.12 10.66
CA LEU A 22 -1.08 -1.32 9.31
C LEU A 22 -1.13 -0.01 8.51
N GLU A 23 -1.35 1.11 9.19
CA GLU A 23 -1.29 2.48 8.69
C GLU A 23 0.09 2.87 8.13
N LYS A 24 1.18 2.47 8.82
CA LYS A 24 2.55 2.70 8.36
C LYS A 24 2.83 1.87 7.11
N GLN A 25 2.41 0.60 7.08
CA GLN A 25 2.55 -0.22 5.87
C GLN A 25 1.77 0.37 4.69
N GLY A 26 0.54 0.82 4.93
CA GLY A 26 -0.28 1.52 3.95
C GLY A 26 0.42 2.76 3.40
N ARG A 27 0.98 3.62 4.26
CA ARG A 27 1.76 4.80 3.84
C ARG A 27 2.99 4.43 3.02
N ASP A 28 3.78 3.48 3.49
CA ASP A 28 5.03 3.09 2.84
C ASP A 28 4.77 2.51 1.44
N VAL A 29 3.72 1.68 1.31
CA VAL A 29 3.29 1.11 0.02
C VAL A 29 2.68 2.17 -0.89
N ALA A 30 1.85 3.08 -0.36
CA ALA A 30 1.31 4.20 -1.15
C ALA A 30 2.43 5.06 -1.73
N ALA A 31 3.42 5.44 -0.91
CA ALA A 31 4.58 6.22 -1.38
C ALA A 31 5.38 5.48 -2.47
N ALA A 32 5.60 4.18 -2.30
CA ALA A 32 6.31 3.36 -3.28
C ALA A 32 5.54 3.24 -4.61
N LEU A 33 4.23 3.04 -4.55
CA LEU A 33 3.37 2.95 -5.73
C LEU A 33 3.31 4.30 -6.46
N SER A 34 3.05 5.38 -5.73
CA SER A 34 2.99 6.75 -6.25
C SER A 34 4.28 7.14 -6.97
N GLY A 35 5.44 6.88 -6.34
CA GLY A 35 6.74 7.13 -6.97
C GLY A 35 6.95 6.32 -8.25
N SER A 36 6.47 5.07 -8.29
CA SER A 36 6.56 4.21 -9.48
C SER A 36 5.63 4.70 -10.60
N ILE A 37 4.42 5.13 -10.27
CA ILE A 37 3.45 5.71 -11.20
C ILE A 37 4.04 6.98 -11.83
N VAL A 38 4.56 7.91 -11.02
CA VAL A 38 5.14 9.17 -11.51
C VAL A 38 6.32 8.91 -12.44
N ALA A 39 7.21 7.98 -12.07
CA ALA A 39 8.34 7.59 -12.91
C ALA A 39 7.86 7.00 -14.26
N ALA A 40 6.89 6.09 -14.24
CA ALA A 40 6.33 5.48 -15.44
C ALA A 40 5.58 6.49 -16.32
N GLN A 41 4.75 7.35 -15.73
CA GLN A 41 4.05 8.42 -16.44
C GLN A 41 5.03 9.37 -17.13
N THR A 42 6.12 9.73 -16.44
CA THR A 42 7.18 10.59 -17.01
C THR A 42 7.85 9.91 -18.21
N LYS A 43 8.17 8.61 -18.09
CA LYS A 43 8.83 7.85 -19.16
C LYS A 43 7.93 7.60 -20.37
N TYR A 44 6.66 7.27 -20.13
CA TYR A 44 5.73 6.81 -21.18
C TYR A 44 4.71 7.87 -21.61
N GLN A 45 4.84 9.12 -21.18
CA GLN A 45 3.87 10.19 -21.46
C GLN A 45 3.53 10.30 -22.94
N ALA A 46 4.53 10.40 -23.81
CA ALA A 46 4.32 10.52 -25.26
C ALA A 46 3.61 9.29 -25.83
N THR A 47 4.04 8.09 -25.44
CA THR A 47 3.44 6.82 -25.87
C THR A 47 1.97 6.71 -25.45
N CYS A 48 1.67 7.01 -24.19
CA CYS A 48 0.33 6.90 -23.64
C CYS A 48 -0.62 8.01 -24.11
N THR A 49 -0.08 9.17 -24.51
CA THR A 49 -0.86 10.22 -25.19
C THR A 49 -1.20 9.80 -26.62
N ALA A 50 -0.26 9.21 -27.35
CA ALA A 50 -0.47 8.78 -28.73
C ALA A 50 -1.35 7.51 -28.82
N ASN A 51 -1.17 6.57 -27.89
CA ASN A 51 -1.93 5.32 -27.86
C ASN A 51 -2.18 4.86 -26.41
N PRO A 52 -3.33 5.23 -25.81
CA PRO A 52 -3.65 4.86 -24.43
C PRO A 52 -3.98 3.37 -24.26
N SER A 53 -4.22 2.62 -25.33
CA SER A 53 -4.52 1.18 -25.24
C SER A 53 -3.26 0.31 -25.16
N GLN A 54 -2.06 0.89 -25.25
CA GLN A 54 -0.84 0.12 -25.03
C GLN A 54 -0.82 -0.50 -23.63
N GLU A 55 -0.26 -1.71 -23.55
CA GLU A 55 -0.23 -2.48 -22.31
C GLU A 55 0.41 -1.70 -21.15
N ILE A 56 1.51 -0.99 -21.41
CA ILE A 56 2.18 -0.16 -20.40
C ILE A 56 1.27 0.94 -19.84
N CYS A 57 0.46 1.57 -20.70
CA CYS A 57 -0.47 2.62 -20.30
C CYS A 57 -1.63 2.04 -19.47
N GLN A 58 -2.08 0.83 -19.80
CA GLN A 58 -3.06 0.10 -19.01
C GLN A 58 -2.49 -0.33 -17.64
N VAL A 59 -1.21 -0.73 -17.58
CA VAL A 59 -0.51 -1.01 -16.31
C VAL A 59 -0.44 0.24 -15.44
N ILE A 60 -0.04 1.38 -16.00
CA ILE A 60 0.01 2.67 -15.28
C ILE A 60 -1.38 3.06 -14.76
N ASN A 61 -2.42 2.94 -15.59
CA ASN A 61 -3.80 3.25 -15.19
C ASN A 61 -4.29 2.34 -14.06
N ARG A 62 -3.99 1.03 -14.13
CA ARG A 62 -4.26 0.10 -13.03
C ARG A 62 -3.52 0.48 -11.76
N GLY A 63 -2.28 0.98 -11.90
CA GLY A 63 -1.51 1.59 -10.82
C GLY A 63 -2.27 2.70 -10.12
N VAL A 64 -2.70 3.72 -10.88
CA VAL A 64 -3.46 4.88 -10.36
C VAL A 64 -4.77 4.44 -9.70
N SER A 65 -5.51 3.51 -10.33
CA SER A 65 -6.73 2.95 -9.73
C SER A 65 -6.44 2.21 -8.43
N GLY A 66 -5.34 1.46 -8.36
CA GLY A 66 -4.90 0.76 -7.16
C GLY A 66 -4.45 1.69 -6.03
N GLU A 67 -3.78 2.80 -6.36
CA GLU A 67 -3.41 3.84 -5.40
C GLU A 67 -4.66 4.47 -4.77
N ASN A 68 -5.66 4.83 -5.59
CA ASN A 68 -6.94 5.33 -5.10
C ASN A 68 -7.67 4.31 -4.22
N ALA A 69 -7.68 3.03 -4.61
CA ALA A 69 -8.28 1.97 -3.80
C ALA A 69 -7.57 1.81 -2.44
N LEU A 70 -6.23 1.94 -2.41
CA LEU A 70 -5.47 1.93 -1.16
C LEU A 70 -5.82 3.12 -0.28
N ILE A 71 -5.95 4.33 -0.85
CA ILE A 71 -6.37 5.53 -0.11
C ILE A 71 -7.75 5.31 0.51
N THR A 72 -8.74 4.86 -0.27
CA THR A 72 -10.09 4.57 0.24
C THR A 72 -10.09 3.50 1.33
N ALA A 73 -9.23 2.49 1.22
CA ALA A 73 -9.10 1.46 2.26
C ALA A 73 -8.50 2.04 3.55
N VAL A 74 -7.52 2.95 3.44
CA VAL A 74 -6.97 3.68 4.60
C VAL A 74 -8.02 4.57 5.23
N GLU A 75 -8.78 5.34 4.44
CA GLU A 75 -9.86 6.20 4.93
C GLU A 75 -10.94 5.40 5.66
N SER A 76 -11.32 4.25 5.09
CA SER A 76 -12.30 3.33 5.71
C SER A 76 -11.76 2.75 7.01
N TYR A 77 -10.50 2.33 7.04
CA TYR A 77 -9.84 1.83 8.24
C TYR A 77 -9.65 2.91 9.30
N CYS A 78 -9.37 4.15 8.93
CA CYS A 78 -9.17 5.24 9.88
C CYS A 78 -10.47 5.93 10.32
N GLY A 79 -11.63 5.50 9.81
CA GLY A 79 -12.92 6.11 10.10
C GLY A 79 -13.10 7.49 9.48
N TRP A 80 -12.31 7.84 8.46
CA TRP A 80 -12.35 9.15 7.80
C TRP A 80 -13.44 9.24 6.72
N ALA A 81 -14.05 8.12 6.34
CA ALA A 81 -15.12 8.09 5.32
C ALA A 81 -16.38 8.91 5.70
N THR A 82 -16.57 9.24 6.99
CA THR A 82 -17.68 10.10 7.46
C THR A 82 -17.30 11.58 7.62
N THR A 83 -16.02 11.93 7.44
CA THR A 83 -15.56 13.32 7.49
C THR A 83 -15.68 13.98 6.12
N PRO A 84 -16.10 15.26 6.01
CA PRO A 84 -16.03 15.99 4.75
C PRO A 84 -14.59 15.96 4.22
N ALA A 85 -14.42 15.68 2.93
CA ALA A 85 -13.11 15.72 2.29
C ALA A 85 -12.63 17.17 2.12
N PRO A 86 -11.32 17.45 2.32
CA PRO A 86 -10.30 16.55 2.86
C PRO A 86 -10.42 16.42 4.40
N PRO A 87 -10.08 15.26 4.99
CA PRO A 87 -10.00 15.13 6.44
C PRO A 87 -9.03 16.17 7.01
N ASP A 88 -9.33 16.66 8.21
CA ASP A 88 -8.43 17.56 8.95
C ASP A 88 -7.02 16.95 8.97
N PRO A 89 -5.97 17.67 8.55
CA PRO A 89 -4.60 17.14 8.52
C PRO A 89 -4.08 16.73 9.90
N THR A 90 -4.76 17.13 10.98
CA THR A 90 -4.49 16.72 12.36
C THR A 90 -5.38 15.56 12.84
N ALA A 91 -6.34 15.11 12.02
CA ALA A 91 -7.20 13.98 12.34
C ALA A 91 -6.37 12.73 12.59
N LYS A 92 -6.51 12.18 13.80
CA LYS A 92 -5.87 10.91 14.14
C LYS A 92 -6.63 9.78 13.47
N CYS A 93 -5.90 8.79 12.98
CA CYS A 93 -6.51 7.55 12.53
C CYS A 93 -7.17 6.85 13.72
N VAL A 94 -8.45 6.50 13.59
CA VAL A 94 -9.16 5.67 14.58
C VAL A 94 -9.46 4.33 13.92
N PRO A 95 -8.74 3.25 14.26
CA PRO A 95 -8.89 1.95 13.63
C PRO A 95 -10.32 1.38 13.70
N VAL A 96 -10.95 1.26 12.54
CA VAL A 96 -12.19 0.53 12.30
C VAL A 96 -11.81 -0.91 11.95
N LYS A 97 -11.77 -1.78 12.97
CA LYS A 97 -11.30 -3.17 12.83
C LYS A 97 -12.00 -3.98 11.74
N SER A 98 -13.28 -3.70 11.47
CA SER A 98 -14.02 -4.37 10.39
C SER A 98 -13.47 -4.08 8.98
N ALA A 99 -12.68 -3.01 8.82
CA ALA A 99 -12.02 -2.65 7.57
C ALA A 99 -10.55 -3.13 7.49
N GLU A 100 -10.01 -3.77 8.53
CA GLU A 100 -8.60 -4.18 8.61
C GLU A 100 -8.22 -5.14 7.46
N ALA A 101 -9.04 -6.16 7.21
CA ALA A 101 -8.79 -7.13 6.13
C ALA A 101 -8.83 -6.48 4.74
N ALA A 102 -9.70 -5.49 4.55
CA ALA A 102 -9.78 -4.73 3.30
C ALA A 102 -8.53 -3.87 3.09
N LEU A 103 -8.02 -3.23 4.15
CA LEU A 103 -6.76 -2.48 4.09
C LEU A 103 -5.57 -3.41 3.81
N GLN A 104 -5.48 -4.57 4.46
CA GLN A 104 -4.43 -5.56 4.18
C GLN A 104 -4.45 -6.02 2.71
N ALA A 105 -5.63 -6.31 2.16
CA ALA A 105 -5.78 -6.69 0.76
C ALA A 105 -5.37 -5.55 -0.18
N ALA A 106 -5.76 -4.32 0.12
CA ALA A 106 -5.38 -3.14 -0.68
C ALA A 106 -3.86 -2.90 -0.65
N ILE A 107 -3.20 -3.08 0.50
CA ILE A 107 -1.74 -2.99 0.64
C ILE A 107 -1.06 -4.05 -0.24
N ALA A 108 -1.50 -5.31 -0.19
CA ALA A 108 -0.94 -6.38 -0.99
C ALA A 108 -1.11 -6.15 -2.50
N ASN A 109 -2.28 -5.67 -2.91
CA ASN A 109 -2.57 -5.32 -4.30
C ASN A 109 -1.70 -4.15 -4.78
N ALA A 110 -1.57 -3.10 -3.99
CA ALA A 110 -0.73 -1.94 -4.31
C ALA A 110 0.77 -2.31 -4.40
N ALA A 111 1.25 -3.20 -3.53
CA ALA A 111 2.61 -3.73 -3.62
C ALA A 111 2.84 -4.54 -4.92
N THR A 112 1.85 -5.33 -5.34
CA THR A 112 1.89 -6.07 -6.60
C THR A 112 1.92 -5.13 -7.81
N LEU A 113 1.06 -4.10 -7.82
CA LEU A 113 1.05 -3.06 -8.86
C LEU A 113 2.36 -2.29 -8.93
N THR A 114 2.96 -1.98 -7.78
CA THR A 114 4.30 -1.37 -7.70
C THR A 114 5.33 -2.21 -8.46
N SER A 115 5.34 -3.53 -8.24
CA SER A 115 6.25 -4.44 -8.95
C SER A 115 5.96 -4.53 -10.44
N GLN A 116 4.69 -4.54 -10.85
CA GLN A 116 4.31 -4.55 -12.26
C GLN A 116 4.78 -3.29 -13.00
N ILE A 117 4.59 -2.12 -12.39
CA ILE A 117 5.02 -0.84 -12.96
C ILE A 117 6.54 -0.77 -13.02
N LYS A 118 7.24 -1.15 -11.94
CA LYS A 118 8.71 -1.17 -11.91
C LYS A 118 9.31 -2.13 -12.94
N GLY A 119 8.71 -3.30 -13.13
CA GLY A 119 9.17 -4.28 -14.13
C GLY A 119 8.93 -3.82 -15.57
N ALA A 120 8.10 -2.81 -15.77
CA ALA A 120 7.80 -2.25 -17.08
C ALA A 120 8.47 -0.89 -17.33
N ILE A 121 9.18 -0.33 -16.32
CA ILE A 121 10.15 0.76 -16.48
C ILE A 121 11.50 0.13 -16.81
#